data_AF-A0A1B6HDS2-F1
#
_entry.id   AF-A0A1B6HDS2-F1
#
_cell.length_a   1.000
_cell.length_b   1.000
_cell.length_c   1.000
_cell.angle_alpha   90.00
_cell.angle_beta   90.00
_cell.angle_gamma   90.00
#
_symmetry.space_group_name_H-M   'P 1'
#
loop_
_entity.id
_entity.type
_entity.pdbx_description
1 polymer ?
#
loop_
_entity_poly.entity_id
_entity_poly.type
_entity_poly.pdbx_seq_one_letter_code
_entity_poly.pdbx_strand_id
1 'polypeptide(L)'
;HTVQQQNVIFERLVKSNHPNLEPGNKKKMLRLAEYVMDLVNEGEVTWEAVPILALHFGGIKEFNREECLKMLMERISTRLDDFCHISPTVSAVKSLVWYILMLMKPQGMEVLLPVSRPVLSLACQLISHADPAASATVPLLCCCLLLQDAKSSSLVYTEAVAFLHRCVQVSTLKSDSDPVSSKTCQSSPNSNKPSQSSSSCSSQDITEELRLRLQNLDEEADSPVGDNQVLYCSTVLLAGFVKVYRKYPQSKILFAPIHQIYKQIKAERYPPVIKQEVEGLQTLLEVLQSAQLPPVVKTAKKPKALRQYEPSFHTVTVGRSQRGISAEQQEEQKLLHKYKHEMKGALRELRRDRAFLANVKIKERTQSDEQRMKKVREILGSAATQQGELRSLKRKK
;
A
#
# COMPACT_ATOMS: atom_id res chain seq x y z
N HIS A 1 22.43 33.69 -28.96
CA HIS A 1 22.37 32.62 -29.99
C HIS A 1 20.92 32.33 -30.33
N THR A 2 20.59 31.99 -31.57
CA THR A 2 19.23 31.53 -31.88
C THR A 2 18.97 30.18 -31.20
N VAL A 3 17.71 29.89 -30.84
CA VAL A 3 17.32 28.63 -30.14
C VAL A 3 17.83 27.40 -30.89
N GLN A 4 17.78 27.42 -32.23
CA GLN A 4 18.30 26.34 -33.07
C GLN A 4 19.82 26.15 -32.96
N GLN A 5 20.59 27.23 -32.83
CA GLN A 5 22.04 27.15 -32.62
C GLN A 5 22.36 26.58 -31.23
N GLN A 6 21.62 26.97 -30.20
CA GLN A 6 21.78 26.44 -28.85
C GLN A 6 21.54 24.92 -28.83
N ASN A 7 20.52 24.42 -29.52
CA ASN A 7 20.25 22.98 -29.62
C ASN A 7 21.39 22.22 -30.29
N VAL A 8 21.91 22.73 -31.41
CA VAL A 8 23.05 22.10 -32.11
C VAL A 8 24.30 22.07 -31.23
N ILE A 9 24.54 23.12 -30.45
CA ILE A 9 25.65 23.18 -29.49
C ILE A 9 25.45 22.12 -28.39
N PHE A 10 24.26 22.05 -27.79
CA PHE A 10 23.93 21.06 -26.77
C PHE A 10 24.06 19.62 -27.28
N GLU A 11 23.56 19.32 -28.48
CA GLU A 11 23.73 18.01 -29.09
C GLU A 11 25.19 17.63 -29.27
N ARG A 12 26.01 18.57 -29.75
CA ARG A 12 27.44 18.34 -29.93
C ARG A 12 28.14 18.09 -28.60
N LEU A 13 27.79 18.84 -27.56
CA LEU A 13 28.33 18.67 -26.20
C LEU A 13 27.91 17.33 -25.58
N VAL A 14 26.68 16.87 -25.80
CA VAL A 14 26.22 15.55 -25.33
C VAL A 14 26.94 14.43 -26.07
N LYS A 15 27.08 14.55 -27.41
CA LYS A 15 27.78 13.55 -28.24
C LYS A 15 29.28 13.49 -27.94
N SER A 16 29.95 14.62 -27.71
CA SER A 16 31.38 14.67 -27.40
C SER A 16 31.71 14.14 -26.02
N ASN A 17 30.80 14.28 -25.06
CA ASN A 17 30.97 13.84 -23.68
C ASN A 17 30.26 12.52 -23.38
N HIS A 18 29.98 11.69 -24.38
CA HIS A 18 29.29 10.41 -24.19
C HIS A 18 30.10 9.48 -23.25
N PRO A 19 29.46 8.76 -22.30
CA PRO A 19 30.14 7.99 -21.26
C PRO A 19 30.91 6.78 -21.80
N ASN A 20 30.56 6.31 -23.00
CA ASN A 20 31.28 5.22 -23.68
C ASN A 20 32.63 5.63 -24.28
N LEU A 21 32.92 6.94 -24.39
CA LEU A 21 34.18 7.42 -24.99
C LEU A 21 35.32 7.44 -23.97
N GLU A 22 35.09 7.98 -22.77
CA GLU A 22 36.08 8.03 -21.69
C GLU A 22 35.38 7.92 -20.31
N PRO A 23 35.99 7.24 -19.32
CA PRO A 23 35.42 7.12 -17.98
C PRO A 23 35.30 8.48 -17.25
N GLY A 24 36.15 9.47 -17.60
CA GLY A 24 36.10 10.83 -17.06
C GLY A 24 34.93 11.67 -17.58
N ASN A 25 34.26 11.25 -18.66
CA ASN A 25 33.18 12.01 -19.27
C ASN A 25 31.87 11.96 -18.46
N LYS A 26 31.69 10.96 -17.58
CA LYS A 26 30.56 10.91 -16.65
C LYS A 26 30.46 12.17 -15.79
N LYS A 27 31.59 12.64 -15.25
CA LYS A 27 31.66 13.87 -14.44
C LYS A 27 31.39 15.13 -15.26
N LYS A 28 31.83 15.16 -16.52
CA LYS A 28 31.57 16.29 -17.44
C LYS A 28 30.08 16.37 -17.79
N MET A 29 29.41 15.23 -17.99
CA MET A 29 27.96 15.19 -18.22
C MET A 29 27.16 15.66 -17.00
N LEU A 30 27.59 15.33 -15.79
CA LEU A 30 26.96 15.85 -14.57
C LEU A 30 27.06 17.36 -14.48
N ARG A 31 28.24 17.94 -14.73
CA ARG A 31 28.42 19.40 -14.76
C ARG A 31 27.58 20.07 -15.84
N LEU A 32 27.40 19.40 -16.98
CA LEU A 32 26.50 19.88 -18.03
C LEU A 32 25.04 19.84 -17.55
N ALA A 33 24.63 18.79 -16.84
CA ALA A 33 23.31 18.71 -16.23
C ALA A 33 23.10 19.79 -15.16
N GLU A 34 24.09 20.06 -14.31
CA GLU A 34 24.10 21.16 -13.32
C GLU A 34 23.92 22.51 -14.02
N TYR A 35 24.73 22.79 -15.04
CA TYR A 35 24.64 24.03 -15.81
C TYR A 35 23.28 24.21 -16.49
N VAL A 36 22.73 23.14 -17.06
CA VAL A 36 21.36 23.17 -17.61
C VAL A 36 20.37 23.44 -16.50
N MET A 37 20.50 22.86 -15.31
CA MET A 37 19.60 23.19 -14.20
C MET A 37 19.77 24.64 -13.72
N ASP A 38 20.96 25.23 -13.77
CA ASP A 38 21.19 26.60 -13.28
C ASP A 38 20.69 27.68 -14.23
N LEU A 39 20.96 27.56 -15.53
CA LEU A 39 20.40 28.44 -16.59
C LEU A 39 18.88 28.61 -16.49
N VAL A 40 18.29 27.51 -16.07
CA VAL A 40 16.86 27.29 -15.90
C VAL A 40 16.33 27.95 -14.65
N ASN A 41 17.08 27.85 -13.56
CA ASN A 41 16.75 28.47 -12.29
C ASN A 41 16.89 30.00 -12.33
N GLU A 42 17.79 30.51 -13.17
CA GLU A 42 18.01 31.94 -13.39
C GLU A 42 16.97 32.55 -14.34
N GLY A 43 16.18 31.72 -15.03
CA GLY A 43 15.08 32.19 -15.89
C GLY A 43 15.55 32.84 -17.19
N GLU A 44 16.81 32.64 -17.58
CA GLU A 44 17.41 33.21 -18.80
C GLU A 44 16.97 32.49 -20.08
N VAL A 45 16.13 31.46 -19.96
CA VAL A 45 15.71 30.58 -21.06
C VAL A 45 14.34 30.98 -21.59
N THR A 46 14.24 31.14 -22.91
CA THR A 46 12.97 31.38 -23.61
C THR A 46 12.07 30.15 -23.59
N TRP A 47 10.74 30.33 -23.49
CA TRP A 47 9.77 29.22 -23.45
C TRP A 47 9.88 28.23 -24.62
N GLU A 48 10.33 28.68 -25.79
CA GLU A 48 10.54 27.84 -26.98
C GLU A 48 11.72 26.86 -26.83
N ALA A 49 12.72 27.20 -26.03
CA ALA A 49 13.90 26.36 -25.79
C ALA A 49 13.65 25.27 -24.73
N VAL A 50 12.63 25.44 -23.87
CA VAL A 50 12.39 24.54 -22.73
C VAL A 50 12.08 23.09 -23.15
N PRO A 51 11.20 22.81 -24.14
CA PRO A 51 10.95 21.43 -24.58
C PRO A 51 12.20 20.72 -25.10
N ILE A 52 13.11 21.48 -25.72
CA ILE A 52 14.31 20.95 -26.36
C ILE A 52 15.37 20.65 -25.30
N LEU A 53 15.55 21.54 -24.33
CA LEU A 53 16.38 21.30 -23.16
C LEU A 53 15.87 20.12 -22.32
N ALA A 54 14.55 19.97 -22.16
CA ALA A 54 13.94 18.83 -21.46
C ALA A 54 14.25 17.49 -22.16
N LEU A 55 14.23 17.45 -23.50
CA LEU A 55 14.62 16.27 -24.28
C LEU A 55 16.10 15.90 -24.06
N HIS A 56 17.00 16.88 -24.13
CA HIS A 56 18.43 16.65 -23.91
C HIS A 56 18.74 16.22 -22.48
N PHE A 57 18.09 16.83 -21.49
CA PHE A 57 18.22 16.42 -20.08
C PHE A 57 17.67 15.00 -19.85
N GLY A 58 16.58 14.64 -20.52
CA GLY A 58 16.05 13.26 -20.52
C GLY A 58 17.10 12.25 -20.98
N GLY A 59 17.82 12.53 -22.06
CA GLY A 59 18.93 11.71 -22.53
C GLY A 59 20.10 11.64 -21.53
N ILE A 60 20.47 12.75 -20.89
CA ILE A 60 21.57 12.78 -19.89
C ILE A 60 21.19 11.95 -18.65
N LYS A 61 19.93 12.02 -18.21
CA LYS A 61 19.40 11.32 -17.05
C LYS A 61 19.45 9.80 -17.18
N GLU A 62 19.36 9.25 -18.40
CA GLU A 62 19.46 7.80 -18.64
C GLU A 62 20.84 7.24 -18.26
N PHE A 63 21.90 8.05 -18.40
CA PHE A 63 23.26 7.62 -18.12
C PHE A 63 23.66 7.75 -16.65
N ASN A 64 23.23 8.82 -15.96
CA ASN A 64 23.60 9.11 -14.56
C ASN A 64 22.35 9.34 -13.68
N ARG A 65 21.52 8.31 -13.57
CA ARG A 65 20.20 8.40 -12.92
C ARG A 65 20.25 8.89 -11.47
N GLU A 66 21.10 8.28 -10.64
CA GLU A 66 21.06 8.51 -9.19
C GLU A 66 21.53 9.93 -8.80
N GLU A 67 22.61 10.41 -9.42
CA GLU A 67 23.17 11.73 -9.15
C GLU A 67 22.25 12.83 -9.69
N CYS A 68 21.71 12.68 -10.89
CA CYS A 68 20.71 13.61 -11.42
C CYS A 68 19.46 13.69 -10.53
N LEU A 69 19.01 12.58 -9.92
CA LEU A 69 17.89 12.61 -9.00
C LEU A 69 18.22 13.32 -7.69
N LYS A 70 19.42 13.14 -7.14
CA LYS A 70 19.84 13.86 -5.93
C LYS A 70 19.89 15.36 -6.17
N MET A 71 20.51 15.80 -7.28
CA MET A 71 20.58 17.22 -7.64
C MET A 71 19.19 17.83 -7.83
N LEU A 72 18.28 17.10 -8.49
CA LEU A 72 16.89 17.53 -8.63
C LEU A 72 16.23 17.66 -7.24
N MET A 73 16.33 16.64 -6.38
CA MET A 73 15.75 16.68 -5.04
C MET A 73 16.25 17.86 -4.22
N GLU A 74 17.56 18.12 -4.20
CA GLU A 74 18.15 19.25 -3.50
C GLU A 74 17.57 20.57 -4.00
N ARG A 75 17.45 20.74 -5.32
CA ARG A 75 16.86 21.95 -5.91
C ARG A 75 15.36 22.08 -5.65
N ILE A 76 14.60 20.98 -5.55
CA ILE A 76 13.18 21.03 -5.13
C ILE A 76 13.10 21.47 -3.68
N SER A 77 13.91 20.89 -2.79
CA SER A 77 13.87 21.22 -1.37
C SER A 77 14.21 22.68 -1.12
N THR A 78 15.26 23.21 -1.75
CA THR A 78 15.60 24.64 -1.61
C THR A 78 14.46 25.52 -2.08
N ARG A 79 13.79 25.16 -3.19
CA ARG A 79 12.65 25.94 -3.70
C ARG A 79 11.41 25.82 -2.82
N LEU A 80 11.14 24.64 -2.27
CA LEU A 80 10.09 24.43 -1.26
C LEU A 80 10.30 25.33 -0.04
N ASP A 81 11.54 25.42 0.44
CA ASP A 81 11.90 26.29 1.56
C ASP A 81 11.73 27.77 1.17
N ASP A 82 12.18 28.17 -0.03
CA ASP A 82 11.98 29.52 -0.56
C ASP A 82 10.48 29.89 -0.68
N PHE A 83 9.62 28.94 -1.10
CA PHE A 83 8.16 29.12 -1.16
C PHE A 83 7.53 29.35 0.20
N CYS A 84 8.07 28.74 1.26
CA CYS A 84 7.57 28.95 2.60
C CYS A 84 7.93 30.35 3.14
N HIS A 85 8.95 31.00 2.59
CA HIS A 85 9.49 32.27 3.10
C HIS A 85 9.14 33.50 2.26
N ILE A 86 8.90 33.36 0.95
CA ILE A 86 8.63 34.48 0.02
C ILE A 86 7.15 34.50 -0.39
N SER A 87 6.59 35.68 -0.67
CA SER A 87 5.22 35.83 -1.19
C SER A 87 5.01 35.04 -2.50
N PRO A 88 3.90 34.29 -2.63
CA PRO A 88 3.74 33.21 -3.60
C PRO A 88 3.57 33.63 -5.07
N THR A 89 3.43 34.92 -5.37
CA THR A 89 2.92 35.38 -6.68
C THR A 89 4.00 35.64 -7.74
N VAL A 90 5.19 36.14 -7.37
CA VAL A 90 6.20 36.58 -8.37
C VAL A 90 7.36 35.58 -8.52
N SER A 91 7.72 34.86 -7.45
CA SER A 91 8.80 33.85 -7.46
C SER A 91 8.34 32.46 -7.95
N ALA A 92 7.03 32.19 -7.85
CA ALA A 92 6.46 30.87 -8.16
C ALA A 92 6.39 30.53 -9.64
N VAL A 93 6.07 31.52 -10.46
CA VAL A 93 5.71 31.31 -11.86
C VAL A 93 6.91 30.87 -12.69
N LYS A 94 8.06 31.51 -12.47
CA LYS A 94 9.29 31.23 -13.22
C LYS A 94 9.95 29.92 -12.76
N SER A 95 9.73 29.50 -11.52
CA SER A 95 10.38 28.33 -10.91
C SER A 95 9.61 27.00 -11.06
N LEU A 96 8.28 27.03 -11.25
CA LEU A 96 7.45 25.81 -11.19
C LEU A 96 7.10 25.22 -12.54
N VAL A 97 7.01 26.03 -13.59
CA VAL A 97 6.80 25.51 -14.94
C VAL A 97 8.00 24.66 -15.39
N TRP A 98 9.20 25.00 -14.90
CA TRP A 98 10.43 24.24 -15.09
C TRP A 98 10.45 22.86 -14.45
N TYR A 99 9.89 22.77 -13.25
CA TYR A 99 9.84 21.51 -12.51
C TYR A 99 8.82 20.53 -13.09
N ILE A 100 7.76 21.08 -13.67
CA ILE A 100 6.70 20.27 -14.24
C ILE A 100 7.02 19.87 -15.70
N LEU A 101 7.81 20.65 -16.45
CA LEU A 101 8.40 20.24 -17.73
C LEU A 101 9.47 19.15 -17.58
N MET A 102 10.23 19.12 -16.48
CA MET A 102 11.19 18.05 -16.16
C MET A 102 10.54 16.73 -15.70
N LEU A 103 9.30 16.78 -15.22
CA LEU A 103 8.50 15.60 -14.82
C LEU A 103 7.64 15.01 -15.93
N MET A 104 7.54 15.73 -17.05
CA MET A 104 6.98 15.24 -18.30
C MET A 104 7.98 14.26 -18.94
N LYS A 105 8.03 13.05 -18.37
CA LYS A 105 8.72 11.82 -18.80
C LYS A 105 9.59 11.87 -20.08
N PRO A 106 10.74 11.18 -19.99
CA PRO A 106 10.89 9.85 -20.57
C PRO A 106 10.41 8.76 -19.60
N GLN A 107 10.01 7.63 -20.17
CA GLN A 107 9.10 6.62 -19.66
C GLN A 107 9.54 5.93 -18.34
N GLY A 108 8.57 5.36 -17.59
CA GLY A 108 8.81 4.54 -16.39
C GLY A 108 8.47 5.21 -15.04
N MET A 109 7.24 5.01 -14.56
CA MET A 109 6.68 5.67 -13.35
C MET A 109 7.29 5.24 -12.01
N GLU A 110 8.01 4.12 -11.93
CA GLU A 110 8.22 3.46 -10.63
C GLU A 110 9.50 3.88 -9.92
N VAL A 111 10.50 4.38 -10.64
CA VAL A 111 11.82 4.74 -10.07
C VAL A 111 12.02 6.27 -10.04
N LEU A 112 10.93 7.05 -10.14
CA LEU A 112 10.93 8.53 -10.10
C LEU A 112 9.96 9.15 -9.07
N LEU A 113 9.25 8.29 -8.32
CA LEU A 113 8.37 8.67 -7.22
C LEU A 113 8.97 9.64 -6.18
N PRO A 114 10.27 9.56 -5.79
CA PRO A 114 10.82 10.48 -4.79
C PRO A 114 10.92 11.92 -5.29
N VAL A 115 11.00 12.14 -6.61
CA VAL A 115 11.13 13.47 -7.22
C VAL A 115 9.78 13.99 -7.72
N SER A 116 8.92 13.12 -8.25
CA SER A 116 7.63 13.55 -8.80
C SER A 116 6.65 14.00 -7.72
N ARG A 117 6.55 13.26 -6.61
CA ARG A 117 5.60 13.57 -5.52
C ARG A 117 5.78 14.94 -4.89
N PRO A 118 6.98 15.39 -4.48
CA PRO A 118 7.12 16.72 -3.88
C PRO A 118 6.75 17.85 -4.86
N VAL A 119 6.97 17.66 -6.16
CA VAL A 119 6.63 18.65 -7.17
C VAL A 119 5.14 18.70 -7.45
N LEU A 120 4.47 17.54 -7.44
CA LEU A 120 3.01 17.50 -7.50
C LEU A 120 2.39 18.16 -6.26
N SER A 121 2.99 17.95 -5.09
CA SER A 121 2.59 18.61 -3.85
C SER A 121 2.76 20.13 -3.93
N LEU A 122 3.89 20.61 -4.48
CA LEU A 122 4.11 22.02 -4.77
C LEU A 122 3.04 22.58 -5.70
N ALA A 123 2.77 21.89 -6.81
CA ALA A 123 1.75 22.32 -7.77
C ALA A 123 0.36 22.45 -7.11
N CYS A 124 0.01 21.51 -6.23
CA CYS A 124 -1.20 21.55 -5.42
C CYS A 124 -1.21 22.79 -4.50
N GLN A 125 -0.15 22.99 -3.72
CA GLN A 125 -0.01 24.16 -2.82
C GLN A 125 -0.17 25.50 -3.57
N LEU A 126 0.46 25.67 -4.73
CA LEU A 126 0.29 26.87 -5.54
C LEU A 126 -1.15 27.11 -5.96
N ILE A 127 -1.81 26.06 -6.44
CA ILE A 127 -3.20 26.14 -6.87
C ILE A 127 -4.10 26.50 -5.69
N SER A 128 -3.80 25.99 -4.49
CA SER A 128 -4.57 26.27 -3.28
C SER A 128 -4.46 27.74 -2.83
N HIS A 129 -3.27 28.34 -2.97
CA HIS A 129 -2.93 29.72 -2.58
C HIS A 129 -3.18 30.75 -3.68
N ALA A 130 -3.43 30.31 -4.92
CA ALA A 130 -3.67 31.22 -6.03
C ALA A 130 -5.07 31.83 -6.01
N ASP A 131 -5.11 33.14 -6.16
CA ASP A 131 -6.35 33.88 -6.36
C ASP A 131 -6.68 33.97 -7.87
N PRO A 132 -7.81 33.40 -8.32
CA PRO A 132 -8.18 33.35 -9.74
C PRO A 132 -8.47 34.72 -10.35
N ALA A 133 -8.65 35.76 -9.52
CA ALA A 133 -8.89 37.12 -9.98
C ALA A 133 -7.59 37.90 -10.25
N ALA A 134 -6.47 37.51 -9.63
CA ALA A 134 -5.20 38.22 -9.73
C ALA A 134 -4.28 37.62 -10.80
N SER A 135 -4.09 36.29 -10.80
CA SER A 135 -3.27 35.60 -11.80
C SER A 135 -3.80 34.20 -12.07
N ALA A 136 -4.36 34.00 -13.28
CA ALA A 136 -5.01 32.73 -13.65
C ALA A 136 -4.15 31.84 -14.57
N THR A 137 -3.17 32.39 -15.28
CA THR A 137 -2.41 31.66 -16.32
C THR A 137 -1.59 30.50 -15.76
N VAL A 138 -0.88 30.76 -14.66
CA VAL A 138 0.09 29.82 -14.07
C VAL A 138 -0.58 28.68 -13.31
N PRO A 139 -1.59 28.95 -12.46
CA PRO A 139 -2.34 27.86 -11.84
C PRO A 139 -3.12 27.02 -12.85
N LEU A 140 -3.63 27.61 -13.94
CA LEU A 140 -4.27 26.84 -15.03
C LEU A 140 -3.27 25.92 -15.74
N LEU A 141 -2.04 26.38 -15.97
CA LEU A 141 -0.96 25.54 -16.51
C LEU A 141 -0.62 24.39 -15.55
N CYS A 142 -0.57 24.65 -14.24
CA CYS A 142 -0.40 23.59 -13.24
C CYS A 142 -1.55 22.57 -13.31
N CYS A 143 -2.80 23.03 -13.49
CA CYS A 143 -3.96 22.14 -13.67
C CYS A 143 -3.84 21.28 -14.93
N CYS A 144 -3.32 21.81 -16.05
CA CYS A 144 -3.04 21.01 -17.27
C CYS A 144 -2.10 19.84 -16.97
N LEU A 145 -1.06 20.10 -16.18
CA LEU A 145 -0.01 19.12 -15.91
C LEU A 145 -0.48 18.07 -14.90
N LEU A 146 -1.23 18.48 -13.87
CA LEU A 146 -1.93 17.56 -12.98
C LEU A 146 -2.94 16.68 -13.74
N LEU A 147 -3.62 17.22 -14.75
CA LEU A 147 -4.52 16.43 -15.60
C LEU A 147 -3.74 15.37 -16.41
N GLN A 148 -2.56 15.71 -16.93
CA GLN A 148 -1.71 14.75 -17.64
C GLN A 148 -1.21 13.63 -16.71
N ASP A 149 -0.80 13.97 -15.48
CA ASP A 149 -0.45 12.94 -14.50
C ASP A 149 -1.68 12.09 -14.15
N ALA A 150 -2.84 12.69 -13.85
CA ALA A 150 -4.06 11.98 -13.52
C ALA A 150 -4.55 10.99 -14.60
N LYS A 151 -4.22 11.25 -15.88
CA LYS A 151 -4.44 10.29 -16.98
C LYS A 151 -3.54 9.06 -16.84
N SER A 152 -2.30 9.25 -16.42
CA SER A 152 -1.28 8.20 -16.30
C SER A 152 -1.31 7.47 -14.95
N SER A 153 -1.78 8.13 -13.89
CA SER A 153 -1.78 7.64 -12.52
C SER A 153 -3.20 7.39 -11.98
N SER A 154 -3.27 6.74 -10.82
CA SER A 154 -4.52 6.53 -10.08
C SER A 154 -4.78 7.62 -9.03
N LEU A 155 -4.05 8.73 -9.08
CA LEU A 155 -4.16 9.82 -8.11
C LEU A 155 -5.36 10.73 -8.45
N VAL A 156 -5.94 11.32 -7.41
CA VAL A 156 -7.07 12.24 -7.50
C VAL A 156 -6.65 13.58 -6.92
N TYR A 157 -6.73 14.64 -7.73
CA TYR A 157 -6.37 16.01 -7.36
C TYR A 157 -7.63 16.83 -7.13
N THR A 158 -8.01 17.01 -5.87
CA THR A 158 -9.21 17.77 -5.48
C THR A 158 -8.96 19.28 -5.55
N GLU A 159 -7.75 19.73 -5.26
CA GLU A 159 -7.37 21.15 -5.26
C GLU A 159 -7.45 21.76 -6.66
N ALA A 160 -6.99 21.03 -7.68
CA ALA A 160 -7.15 21.44 -9.08
C ALA A 160 -8.63 21.62 -9.46
N VAL A 161 -9.48 20.66 -9.08
CA VAL A 161 -10.93 20.74 -9.35
C VAL A 161 -11.58 21.91 -8.61
N ALA A 162 -11.17 22.16 -7.36
CA ALA A 162 -11.66 23.28 -6.56
C ALA A 162 -11.23 24.63 -7.15
N PHE A 163 -9.99 24.75 -7.63
CA PHE A 163 -9.51 25.97 -8.29
C PHE A 163 -10.23 26.23 -9.61
N LEU A 164 -10.37 25.21 -10.48
CA LEU A 164 -11.13 25.34 -11.72
C LEU A 164 -12.58 25.77 -11.46
N HIS A 165 -13.19 25.24 -10.41
CA HIS A 165 -14.51 25.66 -9.96
C HIS A 165 -14.55 27.14 -9.55
N ARG A 166 -13.53 27.63 -8.80
CA ARG A 166 -13.40 29.06 -8.46
C ARG A 166 -13.20 29.93 -9.72
N CYS A 167 -12.42 29.48 -10.71
CA CYS A 167 -12.24 30.20 -11.97
C CYS A 167 -13.56 30.39 -12.72
N VAL A 168 -14.38 29.34 -12.79
CA VAL A 168 -15.71 29.41 -13.41
C VAL A 168 -16.60 30.38 -12.63
N GLN A 169 -16.63 30.30 -11.29
CA GLN A 169 -17.41 31.21 -10.43
C GLN A 169 -17.07 32.69 -10.65
N VAL A 170 -15.77 33.03 -10.69
CA VAL A 170 -15.33 34.40 -10.90
C VAL A 170 -15.72 34.90 -12.29
N SER A 171 -15.59 34.04 -13.30
CA SER A 171 -15.93 34.39 -14.68
C SER A 171 -17.45 34.55 -14.89
N THR A 172 -18.28 33.81 -14.15
CA THR A 172 -19.75 33.93 -14.24
C THR A 172 -20.28 35.13 -13.44
N LEU A 173 -19.72 35.40 -12.25
CA LEU A 173 -20.20 36.49 -11.37
C LEU A 173 -19.95 37.88 -11.96
N LYS A 174 -18.86 38.07 -12.71
CA LYS A 174 -18.58 39.32 -13.44
C LYS A 174 -19.56 39.60 -14.57
N SER A 175 -20.24 38.57 -15.08
CA SER A 175 -21.26 38.73 -16.11
C SER A 175 -22.60 39.15 -15.49
N ASP A 176 -22.93 38.70 -14.27
CA ASP A 176 -24.24 38.89 -13.64
C ASP A 176 -24.40 40.19 -12.83
N SER A 177 -23.49 41.16 -12.96
CA SER A 177 -23.62 42.45 -12.28
C SER A 177 -24.71 43.34 -12.89
N ASP A 178 -25.97 43.04 -12.59
CA ASP A 178 -26.98 44.04 -12.25
C ASP A 178 -26.93 44.28 -10.73
N PRO A 179 -27.06 45.52 -10.21
CA PRO A 179 -26.65 45.83 -8.85
C PRO A 179 -27.79 45.65 -7.84
N VAL A 180 -27.98 44.46 -7.23
CA VAL A 180 -28.73 44.35 -5.95
C VAL A 180 -28.22 43.22 -5.04
N SER A 181 -27.49 43.62 -3.99
CA SER A 181 -27.50 43.17 -2.58
C SER A 181 -27.71 41.67 -2.22
N SER A 182 -26.65 40.98 -1.74
CA SER A 182 -26.32 40.82 -0.31
C SER A 182 -25.48 39.56 0.06
N LYS A 183 -24.36 39.82 0.76
CA LYS A 183 -23.68 39.06 1.86
C LYS A 183 -23.15 37.64 1.54
N THR A 184 -21.87 37.29 1.61
CA THR A 184 -20.78 37.71 2.53
C THR A 184 -19.43 37.32 1.91
N CYS A 185 -18.48 38.26 1.79
CA CYS A 185 -17.05 38.14 2.13
C CYS A 185 -16.24 39.27 1.48
N GLN A 186 -15.81 40.19 2.36
CA GLN A 186 -14.62 41.05 2.34
C GLN A 186 -14.12 41.55 0.97
N SER A 187 -14.42 42.82 0.73
CA SER A 187 -13.88 43.67 -0.33
C SER A 187 -12.41 44.03 -0.12
N SER A 188 -11.66 44.11 -1.22
CA SER A 188 -10.73 45.23 -1.45
C SER A 188 -10.86 45.71 -2.90
N PRO A 189 -10.62 47.02 -3.18
CA PRO A 189 -11.25 47.71 -4.30
C PRO A 189 -10.31 47.92 -5.50
N ASN A 190 -10.94 48.32 -6.62
CA ASN A 190 -10.39 48.97 -7.83
C ASN A 190 -9.90 48.06 -8.97
N SER A 191 -10.75 47.91 -10.00
CA SER A 191 -10.60 48.69 -11.24
C SER A 191 -11.74 48.35 -12.20
N ASN A 192 -12.65 49.33 -12.40
CA ASN A 192 -13.69 49.25 -13.40
C ASN A 192 -13.13 49.68 -14.75
N LYS A 193 -13.01 48.75 -15.71
CA LYS A 193 -13.06 49.08 -17.15
C LYS A 193 -13.86 48.00 -17.90
N PRO A 194 -14.81 48.39 -18.76
CA PRO A 194 -15.63 47.44 -19.52
C PRO A 194 -14.81 46.90 -20.70
N SER A 195 -14.78 45.59 -20.86
CA SER A 195 -14.19 44.95 -22.04
C SER A 195 -15.12 45.11 -23.24
N GLN A 196 -14.63 45.77 -24.28
CA GLN A 196 -15.33 45.97 -25.54
C GLN A 196 -15.49 44.62 -26.26
N SER A 197 -16.70 44.34 -26.70
CA SER A 197 -17.02 43.24 -27.61
C SER A 197 -16.53 43.59 -29.02
N SER A 198 -15.43 42.99 -29.47
CA SER A 198 -15.09 42.94 -30.89
C SER A 198 -15.71 41.70 -31.52
N SER A 199 -16.74 41.96 -32.31
CA SER A 199 -17.41 41.04 -33.21
C SER A 199 -16.49 40.58 -34.35
N SER A 200 -16.83 39.39 -34.89
CA SER A 200 -16.38 38.76 -36.15
C SER A 200 -14.93 38.27 -36.21
N CYS A 201 -14.72 36.98 -35.91
CA CYS A 201 -13.55 36.23 -36.41
C CYS A 201 -13.95 34.76 -36.69
N SER A 202 -13.31 34.14 -37.68
CA SER A 202 -13.58 32.77 -38.15
C SER A 202 -13.33 31.72 -37.06
N SER A 203 -14.04 30.59 -37.12
CA SER A 203 -14.04 29.55 -36.08
C SER A 203 -12.66 28.92 -35.76
N GLN A 204 -11.68 29.01 -36.66
CA GLN A 204 -10.32 28.49 -36.46
C GLN A 204 -9.36 29.52 -35.82
N ASP A 205 -9.59 30.81 -36.01
CA ASP A 205 -8.76 31.88 -35.43
C ASP A 205 -9.07 32.08 -33.94
N ILE A 206 -10.34 31.88 -33.57
CA ILE A 206 -10.82 31.97 -32.17
C ILE A 206 -10.09 30.97 -31.26
N THR A 207 -9.79 29.76 -31.74
CA THR A 207 -9.13 28.73 -30.90
C THR A 207 -7.68 29.05 -30.56
N GLU A 208 -6.95 29.72 -31.47
CA GLU A 208 -5.58 30.17 -31.20
C GLU A 208 -5.53 31.44 -30.35
N GLU A 209 -6.54 32.32 -30.47
CA GLU A 209 -6.72 33.50 -29.60
C GLU A 209 -7.16 33.13 -28.17
N LEU A 210 -7.86 31.99 -27.99
CA LEU A 210 -8.27 31.48 -26.69
C LEU A 210 -7.19 30.64 -25.99
N ARG A 211 -6.08 30.34 -26.68
CA ARG A 211 -4.97 29.57 -26.12
C ARG A 211 -4.11 30.46 -25.25
N LEU A 212 -4.10 30.20 -23.95
CA LEU A 212 -3.21 30.89 -23.01
C LEU A 212 -1.75 30.60 -23.40
N ARG A 213 -1.04 31.64 -23.85
CA ARG A 213 0.40 31.61 -24.10
C ARG A 213 1.10 32.26 -22.92
N LEU A 214 2.04 31.54 -22.33
CA LEU A 214 2.94 32.11 -21.35
C LEU A 214 3.97 32.93 -22.15
N GLN A 215 3.79 34.24 -22.22
CA GLN A 215 4.79 35.13 -22.80
C GLN A 215 5.90 35.34 -21.76
N ASN A 216 7.13 35.62 -22.20
CA ASN A 216 8.26 35.88 -21.31
C ASN A 216 7.89 37.06 -20.41
N LEU A 217 7.72 36.80 -19.11
CA LEU A 217 7.36 37.78 -18.10
C LEU A 217 8.54 38.71 -17.82
N ASP A 218 8.78 39.66 -18.70
CA ASP A 218 9.68 40.80 -18.44
C ASP A 218 8.92 42.10 -18.19
N GLU A 219 7.58 42.07 -18.15
CA GLU A 219 6.78 43.26 -17.83
C GLU A 219 5.85 42.97 -16.66
N GLU A 220 5.97 43.79 -15.60
CA GLU A 220 5.17 43.81 -14.38
C GLU A 220 3.70 44.23 -14.59
N ALA A 221 3.09 43.83 -15.69
CA ALA A 221 1.67 44.02 -15.91
C ALA A 221 1.11 42.76 -16.56
N ASP A 222 0.54 41.88 -15.73
CA ASP A 222 -0.47 40.94 -16.20
C ASP A 222 -1.55 41.78 -16.93
N SER A 223 -1.50 41.81 -18.27
CA SER A 223 -2.65 42.25 -19.05
C SER A 223 -3.84 41.42 -18.56
N PRO A 224 -5.01 42.00 -18.25
CA PRO A 224 -6.13 41.23 -17.72
C PRO A 224 -6.48 40.16 -18.75
N VAL A 225 -6.14 38.91 -18.45
CA VAL A 225 -6.53 37.76 -19.27
C VAL A 225 -8.04 37.84 -19.41
N GLY A 226 -8.53 37.77 -20.65
CA GLY A 226 -9.97 37.89 -20.89
C GLY A 226 -10.71 36.84 -20.07
N ASP A 227 -11.73 37.26 -19.31
CA ASP A 227 -12.53 36.35 -18.48
C ASP A 227 -13.08 35.16 -19.31
N ASN A 228 -13.35 35.39 -20.59
CA ASN A 228 -13.77 34.38 -21.56
C ASN A 228 -12.69 33.31 -21.85
N GLN A 229 -11.40 33.69 -21.87
CA GLN A 229 -10.28 32.76 -22.06
C GLN A 229 -10.10 31.87 -20.82
N VAL A 230 -10.18 32.47 -19.62
CA VAL A 230 -10.12 31.73 -18.35
C VAL A 230 -11.28 30.74 -18.24
N LEU A 231 -12.49 31.17 -18.62
CA LEU A 231 -13.67 30.31 -18.66
C LEU A 231 -13.52 29.17 -19.69
N TYR A 232 -13.04 29.47 -20.90
CA TYR A 232 -12.77 28.43 -21.90
C TYR A 232 -11.73 27.41 -21.43
N CYS A 233 -10.56 27.85 -20.96
CA CYS A 233 -9.53 26.92 -20.50
C CYS A 233 -9.98 26.11 -19.28
N SER A 234 -10.70 26.73 -18.33
CA SER A 234 -11.19 26.02 -17.16
C SER A 234 -12.28 24.99 -17.49
N THR A 235 -13.20 25.30 -18.41
CA THR A 235 -14.22 24.36 -18.90
C THR A 235 -13.57 23.15 -19.60
N VAL A 236 -12.64 23.38 -20.52
CA VAL A 236 -11.92 22.31 -21.24
C VAL A 236 -11.15 21.40 -20.28
N LEU A 237 -10.44 21.98 -19.31
CA LEU A 237 -9.70 21.20 -18.30
C LEU A 237 -10.64 20.40 -17.40
N LEU A 238 -11.74 21.01 -16.98
CA LEU A 238 -12.72 20.34 -16.14
C LEU A 238 -13.41 19.18 -16.87
N ALA A 239 -13.73 19.33 -18.16
CA ALA A 239 -14.21 18.24 -19.00
C ALA A 239 -13.17 17.11 -19.10
N GLY A 240 -11.88 17.45 -19.15
CA GLY A 240 -10.78 16.50 -19.04
C GLY A 240 -10.79 15.71 -17.73
N PHE A 241 -10.89 16.39 -16.59
CA PHE A 241 -10.95 15.76 -15.26
C PHE A 241 -12.18 14.88 -15.09
N VAL A 242 -13.35 15.31 -15.58
CA VAL A 242 -14.59 14.54 -15.60
C VAL A 242 -14.41 13.21 -16.35
N LYS A 243 -13.79 13.25 -17.55
CA LYS A 243 -13.51 12.05 -18.35
C LYS A 243 -12.57 11.08 -17.61
N VAL A 244 -11.51 11.58 -16.98
CA VAL A 244 -10.53 10.77 -16.25
C VAL A 244 -11.13 10.16 -14.98
N TYR A 245 -11.89 10.93 -14.21
CA TYR A 245 -12.45 10.49 -12.93
C TYR A 245 -13.75 9.70 -13.04
N ARG A 246 -14.30 9.53 -14.25
CA ARG A 246 -15.43 8.62 -14.51
C ARG A 246 -15.17 7.18 -14.02
N LYS A 247 -13.91 6.77 -13.92
CA LYS A 247 -13.50 5.47 -13.35
C LYS A 247 -13.89 5.28 -11.87
N TYR A 248 -14.08 6.37 -11.12
CA TYR A 248 -14.41 6.31 -9.70
C TYR A 248 -15.89 6.60 -9.46
N PRO A 249 -16.62 5.75 -8.73
CA PRO A 249 -18.03 6.02 -8.40
C PRO A 249 -18.20 7.27 -7.52
N GLN A 250 -17.19 7.62 -6.72
CA GLN A 250 -17.21 8.80 -5.85
C GLN A 250 -17.12 10.13 -6.61
N SER A 251 -16.82 10.11 -7.92
CA SER A 251 -16.73 11.30 -8.75
C SER A 251 -18.01 12.13 -8.75
N LYS A 252 -19.18 11.48 -8.62
CA LYS A 252 -20.48 12.15 -8.51
C LYS A 252 -20.54 13.17 -7.35
N ILE A 253 -19.92 12.87 -6.22
CA ILE A 253 -19.87 13.77 -5.05
C ILE A 253 -18.95 14.94 -5.33
N LEU A 254 -17.78 14.67 -5.92
CA LEU A 254 -16.78 15.70 -6.24
C LEU A 254 -17.31 16.75 -7.23
N PHE A 255 -18.05 16.31 -8.26
CA PHE A 255 -18.56 17.18 -9.32
C PHE A 255 -19.98 17.72 -9.07
N ALA A 256 -20.63 17.36 -7.96
CA ALA A 256 -21.93 17.89 -7.57
C ALA A 256 -22.00 19.44 -7.48
N PRO A 257 -21.07 20.13 -6.77
CA PRO A 257 -21.11 21.60 -6.70
C PRO A 257 -20.91 22.24 -8.08
N ILE A 258 -20.03 21.67 -8.91
CA ILE A 258 -19.77 22.20 -10.25
C ILE A 258 -21.01 22.07 -11.13
N HIS A 259 -21.71 20.94 -11.06
CA HIS A 259 -22.97 20.75 -11.79
C HIS A 259 -24.05 21.77 -11.41
N GLN A 260 -24.12 22.20 -10.15
CA GLN A 260 -25.06 23.25 -9.73
C GLN A 260 -24.74 24.59 -10.39
N ILE A 261 -23.47 24.95 -10.50
CA ILE A 261 -23.05 26.20 -11.15
C ILE A 261 -23.35 26.16 -12.64
N TYR A 262 -22.99 25.08 -13.32
CA TYR A 262 -23.22 24.97 -14.76
C TYR A 262 -24.71 24.98 -15.13
N LYS A 263 -25.64 24.62 -14.23
CA LYS A 263 -27.08 24.81 -14.42
C LYS A 263 -27.52 26.27 -14.39
N GLN A 264 -26.78 27.13 -13.68
CA GLN A 264 -27.09 28.54 -13.54
C GLN A 264 -26.54 29.37 -14.71
N ILE A 265 -25.52 28.86 -15.41
CA ILE A 265 -24.89 29.54 -16.55
C ILE A 265 -25.84 29.58 -17.76
N LYS A 266 -26.15 30.80 -18.22
CA LYS A 266 -26.89 31.01 -19.48
C LYS A 266 -25.92 30.92 -20.67
N ALA A 267 -25.97 29.80 -21.38
CA ALA A 267 -25.06 29.49 -22.49
C ALA A 267 -25.17 30.45 -23.71
N GLU A 268 -26.28 31.19 -23.82
CA GLU A 268 -26.55 32.13 -24.92
C GLU A 268 -25.69 33.39 -24.92
N ARG A 269 -25.06 33.72 -23.79
CA ARG A 269 -24.29 34.95 -23.61
C ARG A 269 -22.86 34.86 -24.17
N TYR A 270 -22.38 33.66 -24.44
CA TYR A 270 -20.99 33.40 -24.76
C TYR A 270 -20.77 33.13 -26.27
N PRO A 271 -19.55 33.37 -26.78
CA PRO A 271 -19.16 33.00 -28.14
C PRO A 271 -19.48 31.54 -28.48
N PRO A 272 -19.73 31.19 -29.76
CA PRO A 272 -20.20 29.87 -30.16
C PRO A 272 -19.24 28.74 -29.75
N VAL A 273 -17.93 28.99 -29.72
CA VAL A 273 -16.90 28.01 -29.30
C VAL A 273 -17.05 27.68 -27.81
N ILE A 274 -17.23 28.69 -26.96
CA ILE A 274 -17.39 28.51 -25.52
C ILE A 274 -18.73 27.84 -25.21
N LYS A 275 -19.78 28.22 -25.93
CA LYS A 275 -21.11 27.62 -25.81
C LYS A 275 -21.07 26.11 -26.01
N GLN A 276 -20.40 25.63 -27.07
CA GLN A 276 -20.26 24.20 -27.35
C GLN A 276 -19.56 23.44 -26.23
N GLU A 277 -18.48 23.99 -25.67
CA GLU A 277 -17.75 23.34 -24.57
C GLU A 277 -18.55 23.34 -23.25
N VAL A 278 -19.28 24.42 -22.97
CA VAL A 278 -20.16 24.51 -21.79
C VAL A 278 -21.32 23.50 -21.90
N GLU A 279 -21.98 23.41 -23.05
CA GLU A 279 -23.04 22.42 -23.31
C GLU A 279 -22.48 20.99 -23.26
N GLY A 280 -21.32 20.76 -23.88
CA GLY A 280 -20.61 19.49 -23.83
C GLY A 280 -20.28 19.05 -22.40
N LEU A 281 -19.83 19.98 -21.56
CA LEU A 281 -19.54 19.71 -20.16
C LEU A 281 -20.82 19.47 -19.34
N GLN A 282 -21.88 20.24 -19.56
CA GLN A 282 -23.19 20.05 -18.93
C GLN A 282 -23.71 18.62 -19.16
N THR A 283 -23.69 18.13 -20.40
CA THR A 283 -24.12 16.76 -20.72
C THR A 283 -23.25 15.71 -20.02
N LEU A 284 -21.93 15.89 -19.97
CA LEU A 284 -21.03 14.98 -19.24
C LEU A 284 -21.32 14.95 -17.74
N LEU A 285 -21.61 16.09 -17.14
CA LEU A 285 -21.97 16.18 -15.73
C LEU A 285 -23.34 15.54 -15.44
N GLU A 286 -24.33 15.71 -16.31
CA GLU A 286 -25.62 15.03 -16.20
C GLU A 286 -25.47 13.51 -16.23
N VAL A 287 -24.68 13.00 -17.17
CA VAL A 287 -24.36 11.57 -17.26
C VAL A 287 -23.69 11.09 -15.97
N LEU A 288 -22.72 11.84 -15.42
CA LEU A 288 -22.09 11.50 -14.13
C LEU A 288 -23.07 11.53 -12.96
N GLN A 289 -23.98 12.49 -12.91
CA GLN A 289 -24.98 12.62 -11.83
C GLN A 289 -26.06 11.54 -11.92
N SER A 290 -26.39 11.07 -13.12
CA SER A 290 -27.32 9.95 -13.34
C SER A 290 -26.77 8.60 -12.88
N ALA A 291 -25.44 8.48 -12.71
CA ALA A 291 -24.82 7.24 -12.28
C ALA A 291 -25.22 6.88 -10.82
N GLN A 292 -25.48 5.58 -10.61
CA GLN A 292 -25.79 5.03 -9.30
C GLN A 292 -24.53 4.90 -8.46
N LEU A 293 -24.57 5.40 -7.22
CA LEU A 293 -23.50 5.22 -6.24
C LEU A 293 -23.74 3.91 -5.49
N PRO A 294 -22.88 2.88 -5.66
CA PRO A 294 -22.99 1.68 -4.85
C PRO A 294 -22.72 2.01 -3.37
N PRO A 295 -23.43 1.36 -2.43
CA PRO A 295 -23.17 1.54 -1.01
C PRO A 295 -21.74 1.09 -0.67
N VAL A 296 -21.11 1.75 0.30
CA VAL A 296 -19.76 1.40 0.75
C VAL A 296 -19.82 0.05 1.48
N VAL A 297 -19.37 -1.01 0.81
CA VAL A 297 -19.25 -2.34 1.40
C VAL A 297 -17.81 -2.53 1.89
N LYS A 298 -17.64 -2.77 3.20
CA LYS A 298 -16.32 -3.16 3.73
C LYS A 298 -15.89 -4.45 3.06
N THR A 299 -14.66 -4.51 2.54
CA THR A 299 -14.12 -5.72 1.93
C THR A 299 -14.23 -6.87 2.92
N ALA A 300 -14.98 -7.91 2.55
CA ALA A 300 -15.11 -9.10 3.38
C ALA A 300 -13.72 -9.71 3.58
N LYS A 301 -13.29 -9.83 4.84
CA LYS A 301 -12.03 -10.52 5.15
C LYS A 301 -12.21 -11.98 4.79
N LYS A 302 -11.30 -12.54 3.99
CA LYS A 302 -11.26 -13.98 3.75
C LYS A 302 -11.11 -14.69 5.11
N PRO A 303 -11.93 -15.70 5.43
CA PRO A 303 -11.80 -16.41 6.68
C PRO A 303 -10.39 -17.01 6.78
N LYS A 304 -9.75 -16.88 7.94
CA LYS A 304 -8.44 -17.48 8.16
C LYS A 304 -8.59 -19.00 8.06
N ALA A 305 -7.72 -19.65 7.28
CA ALA A 305 -7.68 -21.10 7.23
C ALA A 305 -7.41 -21.68 8.63
N LEU A 306 -8.03 -22.82 8.93
CA LEU A 306 -7.73 -23.59 10.14
C LEU A 306 -6.24 -23.96 10.13
N ARG A 307 -5.60 -23.91 11.30
CA ARG A 307 -4.22 -24.35 11.45
C ARG A 307 -4.16 -25.85 11.17
N GLN A 308 -3.41 -26.24 10.15
CA GLN A 308 -3.12 -27.63 9.88
C GLN A 308 -1.98 -28.06 10.80
N TYR A 309 -2.20 -29.09 11.60
CA TYR A 309 -1.18 -29.72 12.42
C TYR A 309 -0.65 -30.95 11.71
N GLU A 310 0.66 -31.14 11.73
CA GLU A 310 1.26 -32.37 11.25
C GLU A 310 0.98 -33.50 12.26
N PRO A 311 0.41 -34.63 11.82
CA PRO A 311 0.23 -35.78 12.70
C PRO A 311 1.58 -36.40 13.05
N SER A 312 1.77 -36.78 14.31
CA SER A 312 2.96 -37.52 14.74
C SER A 312 2.90 -38.98 14.29
N PHE A 313 3.50 -39.28 13.14
CA PHE A 313 3.66 -40.66 12.65
C PHE A 313 4.98 -41.27 13.13
N HIS A 314 4.95 -42.55 13.46
CA HIS A 314 6.14 -43.33 13.79
C HIS A 314 6.13 -44.65 13.01
N THR A 315 7.29 -45.08 12.52
CA THR A 315 7.43 -46.35 11.81
C THR A 315 7.16 -47.50 12.78
N VAL A 316 6.20 -48.36 12.44
CA VAL A 316 5.88 -49.55 13.25
C VAL A 316 6.98 -50.58 13.04
N THR A 317 8.00 -50.57 13.91
CA THR A 317 8.93 -51.70 14.00
C THR A 317 8.20 -52.90 14.59
N VAL A 318 8.23 -54.03 13.89
CA VAL A 318 7.55 -55.27 14.28
C VAL A 318 8.09 -55.74 15.64
N GLY A 319 7.29 -55.54 16.69
CA GLY A 319 7.61 -55.88 18.08
C GLY A 319 6.97 -54.88 19.05
N ARG A 320 6.43 -55.37 20.18
CA ARG A 320 5.92 -54.51 21.28
C ARG A 320 7.09 -53.77 21.97
N SER A 321 7.69 -52.79 21.29
CA SER A 321 8.56 -51.82 21.95
C SER A 321 7.69 -50.76 22.61
N GLN A 322 7.91 -50.50 23.90
CA GLN A 322 7.22 -49.41 24.59
C GLN A 322 7.77 -48.07 24.10
N ARG A 323 6.88 -47.14 23.75
CA ARG A 323 7.21 -45.90 23.02
C ARG A 323 7.58 -44.78 23.99
N GLY A 324 8.52 -43.92 23.57
CA GLY A 324 8.84 -42.66 24.26
C GLY A 324 9.64 -42.81 25.55
N ILE A 325 10.19 -44.00 25.80
CA ILE A 325 10.95 -44.33 27.00
C ILE A 325 12.44 -44.34 26.62
N SER A 326 13.29 -43.74 27.46
CA SER A 326 14.75 -43.79 27.27
C SER A 326 15.23 -45.25 27.27
N ALA A 327 16.32 -45.56 26.56
CA ALA A 327 16.89 -46.90 26.54
C ALA A 327 17.13 -47.43 27.97
N GLU A 328 17.62 -46.57 28.86
CA GLU A 328 17.86 -46.89 30.28
C GLU A 328 16.57 -47.29 31.02
N GLN A 329 15.49 -46.52 30.82
CA GLN A 329 14.19 -46.80 31.44
C GLN A 329 13.57 -48.08 30.87
N GLN A 330 13.82 -48.39 29.59
CA GLN A 330 13.36 -49.64 28.99
C GLN A 330 14.09 -50.85 29.56
N GLU A 331 15.40 -50.74 29.79
CA GLU A 331 16.19 -51.77 30.46
C GLU A 331 15.77 -51.97 31.91
N GLU A 332 15.53 -50.88 32.65
CA GLU A 332 15.04 -50.92 34.03
C GLU A 332 13.70 -51.67 34.11
N GLN A 333 12.74 -51.34 33.24
CA GLN A 333 11.45 -52.03 33.19
C GLN A 333 11.59 -53.51 32.83
N LYS A 334 12.49 -53.85 31.89
CA LYS A 334 12.79 -55.24 31.52
C LYS A 334 13.37 -56.01 32.71
N LEU A 335 14.28 -55.41 33.46
CA LEU A 335 14.88 -55.99 34.67
C LEU A 335 13.83 -56.17 35.77
N LEU A 336 12.99 -55.16 36.02
CA LEU A 336 11.89 -55.24 36.98
C LEU A 336 10.89 -56.35 36.62
N HIS A 337 10.57 -56.51 35.34
CA HIS A 337 9.70 -57.60 34.89
C HIS A 337 10.33 -58.97 35.17
N LYS A 338 11.60 -59.15 34.81
CA LYS A 338 12.35 -60.39 35.11
C LYS A 338 12.37 -60.67 36.60
N TYR A 339 12.74 -59.69 37.41
CA TYR A 339 12.78 -59.81 38.87
C TYR A 339 11.42 -60.26 39.44
N LYS A 340 10.32 -59.60 39.05
CA LYS A 340 8.97 -59.97 39.51
C LYS A 340 8.55 -61.36 39.05
N HIS A 341 8.96 -61.78 37.85
CA HIS A 341 8.66 -63.11 37.32
C HIS A 341 9.40 -64.20 38.11
N GLU A 342 10.71 -64.05 38.28
CA GLU A 342 11.55 -64.97 39.06
C GLU A 342 11.11 -65.05 40.51
N MET A 343 10.84 -63.91 41.15
CA MET A 343 10.34 -63.85 42.52
C MET A 343 9.02 -64.62 42.68
N LYS A 344 8.07 -64.44 41.74
CA LYS A 344 6.81 -65.20 41.74
C LYS A 344 7.03 -66.70 41.48
N GLY A 345 8.01 -67.06 40.66
CA GLY A 345 8.43 -68.46 40.43
C GLY A 345 8.94 -69.10 41.71
N ALA A 346 9.95 -68.49 42.33
CA ALA A 346 10.56 -68.98 43.57
C ALA A 346 9.54 -69.11 44.72
N LEU A 347 8.66 -68.12 44.88
CA LEU A 347 7.61 -68.17 45.89
C LEU A 347 6.62 -69.33 45.65
N ARG A 348 6.33 -69.65 44.39
CA ARG A 348 5.47 -70.79 44.03
C ARG A 348 6.14 -72.11 44.38
N GLU A 349 7.43 -72.28 44.10
CA GLU A 349 8.17 -73.48 44.48
C GLU A 349 8.25 -73.63 46.00
N LEU A 350 8.59 -72.57 46.73
CA LEU A 350 8.68 -72.62 48.20
C LEU A 350 7.33 -73.02 48.85
N ARG A 351 6.21 -72.58 48.26
CA ARG A 351 4.88 -73.01 48.70
C ARG A 351 4.63 -74.50 48.41
N ARG A 352 5.06 -75.02 47.25
CA ARG A 352 4.97 -76.45 46.92
C ARG A 352 5.82 -77.29 47.86
N ASP A 353 7.05 -76.87 48.13
CA ASP A 353 7.97 -77.55 49.05
C ASP A 353 7.40 -77.59 50.47
N ARG A 354 6.85 -76.48 50.94
CA ARG A 354 6.18 -76.43 52.24
C ARG A 354 5.00 -77.39 52.31
N ALA A 355 4.16 -77.44 51.28
CA ALA A 355 3.04 -78.37 51.21
C ALA A 355 3.52 -79.84 51.18
N PHE A 356 4.58 -80.12 50.43
CA PHE A 356 5.21 -81.43 50.37
C PHE A 356 5.73 -81.86 51.75
N LEU A 357 6.53 -81.02 52.42
CA LEU A 357 7.05 -81.31 53.77
C LEU A 357 5.93 -81.48 54.80
N ALA A 358 4.84 -80.71 54.70
CA ALA A 358 3.68 -80.89 55.56
C ALA A 358 3.05 -82.27 55.36
N ASN A 359 2.85 -82.69 54.11
CA ASN A 359 2.31 -84.01 53.79
C ASN A 359 3.22 -85.16 54.27
N VAL A 360 4.54 -85.01 54.12
CA VAL A 360 5.52 -85.98 54.65
C VAL A 360 5.41 -86.10 56.17
N LYS A 361 5.43 -84.96 56.89
CA LYS A 361 5.29 -84.95 58.36
C LYS A 361 3.97 -85.53 58.83
N ILE A 362 2.86 -85.28 58.13
CA ILE A 362 1.57 -85.87 58.44
C ILE A 362 1.63 -87.39 58.27
N LYS A 363 2.16 -87.88 57.14
CA LYS A 363 2.33 -89.32 56.90
C LYS A 363 3.18 -90.00 57.98
N GLU A 364 4.31 -89.41 58.36
CA GLU A 364 5.17 -89.93 59.42
C GLU A 364 4.43 -90.02 60.77
N ARG A 365 3.68 -88.98 61.15
CA ARG A 365 2.86 -88.98 62.37
C ARG A 365 1.78 -90.05 62.33
N THR A 366 1.03 -90.15 61.23
CA THR A 366 -0.02 -91.16 61.07
C THR A 366 0.56 -92.57 61.14
N GLN A 367 1.70 -92.84 60.50
CA GLN A 367 2.38 -94.14 60.59
C GLN A 367 2.84 -94.44 62.02
N SER A 368 3.43 -93.48 62.72
CA SER A 368 3.83 -93.62 64.13
C SER A 368 2.63 -93.90 65.04
N ASP A 369 1.52 -93.19 64.84
CA ASP A 369 0.29 -93.38 65.61
C ASP A 369 -0.35 -94.74 65.32
N GLU A 370 -0.39 -95.19 64.06
CA GLU A 370 -0.85 -96.52 63.70
C GLU A 370 -0.01 -97.62 64.36
N GLN A 371 1.33 -97.49 64.34
CA GLN A 371 2.23 -98.41 65.02
C GLN A 371 1.99 -98.42 66.54
N ARG A 372 1.83 -97.24 67.15
CA ARG A 372 1.51 -97.11 68.58
C ARG A 372 0.17 -97.75 68.90
N MET A 373 -0.87 -97.50 68.12
CA MET A 373 -2.20 -98.09 68.32
C MET A 373 -2.21 -99.61 68.14
N LYS A 374 -1.42 -100.16 67.21
CA LYS A 374 -1.22 -101.61 67.07
C LYS A 374 -0.57 -102.19 68.32
N LYS A 375 0.55 -101.63 68.78
CA LYS A 375 1.23 -102.04 70.02
C LYS A 375 0.31 -101.95 71.25
N VAL A 376 -0.44 -100.87 71.40
CA VAL A 376 -1.41 -100.72 72.51
C VAL A 376 -2.51 -101.77 72.44
N ARG A 377 -3.04 -102.08 71.25
CA ARG A 377 -4.03 -103.15 71.07
C ARG A 377 -3.46 -104.53 71.41
N GLU A 378 -2.22 -104.82 71.02
CA GLU A 378 -1.53 -106.06 71.38
C GLU A 378 -1.36 -106.19 72.91
N ILE A 379 -0.91 -105.12 73.59
CA ILE A 379 -0.75 -105.08 75.06
C ILE A 379 -2.10 -105.24 75.77
N LEU A 380 -3.16 -104.57 75.31
CA LEU A 380 -4.49 -104.71 75.90
C LEU A 380 -5.07 -106.10 75.64
N GLY A 381 -4.82 -106.68 74.46
CA GLY A 381 -5.18 -108.05 74.13
C GLY A 381 -4.52 -109.06 75.06
N SER A 382 -3.21 -108.93 75.31
CA SER A 382 -2.48 -109.80 76.25
C SER A 382 -2.90 -109.59 77.70
N ALA A 383 -3.24 -108.36 78.11
CA ALA A 383 -3.81 -108.10 79.44
C ALA A 383 -5.22 -108.74 79.59
N ALA A 384 -6.04 -108.70 78.54
CA ALA A 384 -7.36 -109.33 78.54
C ALA A 384 -7.28 -110.86 78.64
N THR A 385 -6.33 -111.51 77.95
CA THR A 385 -6.09 -112.94 78.09
C THR A 385 -5.65 -113.30 79.51
N GLN A 386 -4.73 -112.54 80.11
CA GLN A 386 -4.33 -112.72 81.52
C GLN A 386 -5.52 -112.58 82.48
N GLN A 387 -6.41 -111.60 82.27
CA GLN A 387 -7.60 -111.45 83.10
C GLN A 387 -8.57 -112.63 82.93
N GLY A 388 -8.71 -113.15 81.69
CA GLY A 388 -9.47 -114.36 81.39
C GLY A 388 -8.93 -115.58 82.13
N GLU A 389 -7.61 -115.78 82.09
CA GLU A 389 -6.91 -116.83 82.84
C GLU A 389 -7.16 -116.68 84.36
N LEU A 390 -7.03 -115.47 84.91
CA LEU A 390 -7.28 -115.20 86.33
C LEU A 390 -8.74 -115.50 86.74
N ARG A 391 -9.72 -115.12 85.91
CA ARG A 391 -11.14 -115.48 86.14
C ARG A 391 -11.35 -116.99 86.08
N SER A 392 -10.68 -117.68 85.16
CA SER A 392 -10.74 -119.14 85.06
C SER A 392 -10.16 -119.82 86.31
N LEU A 393 -9.06 -119.29 86.87
CA LEU A 393 -8.47 -119.75 88.13
C LEU A 393 -9.41 -119.49 89.32
N LYS A 394 -10.08 -118.33 89.37
CA LYS A 394 -11.06 -117.99 90.42
C LYS A 394 -12.29 -118.91 90.43
N ARG A 395 -12.73 -119.41 89.28
CA ARG A 395 -13.88 -120.35 89.19
C ARG A 395 -13.55 -121.77 89.63
N LYS A 396 -12.26 -122.13 89.65
CA LYS A 396 -11.77 -123.46 90.06
C LYS A 396 -11.45 -123.56 91.56
N LYS A 397 -11.44 -122.42 92.26
CA LYS A 397 -11.44 -122.33 93.72
C LYS A 397 -12.87 -122.19 94.19
#